data_AF-A0A661X6M3-F1
#
_entry.id   AF-A0A661X6M3-F1
#
_cell.length_a   1.000
_cell.length_b   1.000
_cell.length_c   1.000
_cell.angle_alpha   90.00
_cell.angle_beta   90.00
_cell.angle_gamma   90.00
#
_symmetry.space_group_name_H-M   'P 1'
#
loop_
_entity.id
_entity.type
_entity.pdbx_description
1 polymer ?
#
loop_
_entity_poly.entity_id
_entity_poly.type
_entity_poly.pdbx_seq_one_letter_code
_entity_poly.pdbx_strand_id
1 'polypeptide(L)'
;MKKKTKNPVKTYFIVSLVIILAFLLIITIPLIFKKNLSYEKALNLVFGKDVSVYKTKAVNLPEKPDIGASFDTIVNKNNTFLGKTTVITIKHLSLKNKNNEIKLLVAFDSNGKILKILPMNEILTSSNVNWDSFFKNFEGKDYKDLLAKPVPLPVEEGEVSVLIRDKIKEVAALSYIDNHGVTAYKSLKSNEEEEHKILRTGDKLPEFETVDIDGNKIKSKDLAGKKLIIVSTNATCGSCIRHTHEFDDILSRYIKKGKVNYLFISVTSKDKTLEEYGDSKNIDYMRIV
;
A
#
# COMPACT_ATOMS: atom_id res chain seq x y z
N MET A 1 -41.30 10.16 65.86
CA MET A 1 -40.41 10.11 64.68
C MET A 1 -39.83 8.71 64.52
N LYS A 2 -40.28 7.90 63.54
CA LYS A 2 -39.67 6.59 63.25
C LYS A 2 -38.39 6.79 62.43
N LYS A 3 -37.22 6.49 63.03
CA LYS A 3 -35.94 6.40 62.30
C LYS A 3 -36.04 5.25 61.28
N LYS A 4 -36.08 5.57 59.99
CA LYS A 4 -35.90 4.59 58.90
C LYS A 4 -34.49 4.01 59.04
N THR A 5 -34.40 2.76 59.49
CA THR A 5 -33.17 1.98 59.47
C THR A 5 -32.80 1.75 58.00
N LYS A 6 -31.76 2.45 57.53
CA LYS A 6 -31.22 2.24 56.18
C LYS A 6 -30.68 0.82 56.12
N ASN A 7 -31.28 -0.01 55.27
CA ASN A 7 -30.83 -1.38 55.05
C ASN A 7 -29.43 -1.34 54.40
N PRO A 8 -28.37 -1.78 55.11
CA PRO A 8 -27.00 -1.66 54.64
C PRO A 8 -26.79 -2.44 53.33
N VAL A 9 -27.50 -3.56 53.14
CA VAL A 9 -27.40 -4.39 51.93
C VAL A 9 -27.86 -3.63 50.69
N LYS A 10 -28.96 -2.87 50.78
CA LYS A 10 -29.42 -2.02 49.66
C LYS A 10 -28.41 -0.90 49.35
N THR A 11 -27.73 -0.39 50.36
CA THR A 11 -26.74 0.69 50.18
C THR A 11 -25.49 0.15 49.50
N TYR A 12 -24.99 -1.02 49.92
CA TYR A 12 -23.87 -1.71 49.27
C TYR A 12 -24.19 -2.09 47.82
N PHE A 13 -25.39 -2.60 47.55
CA PHE A 13 -25.78 -2.98 46.20
C PHE A 13 -25.83 -1.78 45.24
N ILE A 14 -26.35 -0.64 45.70
CA ILE A 14 -26.40 0.60 44.90
C ILE A 14 -24.98 1.13 44.65
N VAL A 15 -24.11 1.14 45.67
CA VAL A 15 -22.73 1.61 45.52
C VAL A 15 -21.94 0.71 44.57
N SER A 16 -22.04 -0.61 44.69
CA SER A 16 -21.39 -1.55 43.77
C SER A 16 -21.92 -1.43 42.34
N LEU A 17 -23.22 -1.24 42.15
CA LEU A 17 -23.81 -1.04 40.81
C LEU A 17 -23.30 0.25 40.16
N VAL A 18 -23.18 1.34 40.92
CA VAL A 18 -22.62 2.62 40.45
C VAL A 18 -21.15 2.47 40.07
N ILE A 19 -20.36 1.74 40.86
CA ILE A 19 -18.95 1.47 40.55
C ILE A 19 -18.82 0.63 39.28
N ILE A 20 -19.63 -0.42 39.11
CA ILE A 20 -19.63 -1.26 37.91
C ILE A 20 -20.05 -0.46 36.67
N LEU A 21 -21.09 0.37 36.77
CA LEU A 21 -21.51 1.26 35.69
C LEU A 21 -20.45 2.31 35.34
N ALA A 22 -19.77 2.87 36.34
CA ALA A 22 -18.65 3.80 36.13
C ALA A 22 -17.47 3.09 35.45
N PHE A 23 -17.15 1.86 35.84
CA PHE A 23 -16.10 1.05 35.21
C PHE A 23 -16.47 0.67 33.77
N LEU A 24 -17.72 0.26 33.52
CA LEU A 24 -18.23 0.00 32.17
C LEU A 24 -18.20 1.25 31.31
N LEU A 25 -18.55 2.43 31.85
CA LEU A 25 -18.41 3.70 31.14
C LEU A 25 -16.94 4.02 30.84
N ILE A 26 -16.02 3.87 31.80
CA ILE A 26 -14.59 4.12 31.61
C ILE A 26 -13.98 3.18 30.55
N ILE A 27 -14.45 1.93 30.47
CA ILE A 27 -14.00 0.96 29.45
C ILE A 27 -14.65 1.21 28.10
N THR A 28 -15.93 1.58 28.05
CA THR A 28 -16.66 1.75 26.78
C THR A 28 -16.45 3.12 26.13
N ILE A 29 -16.20 4.19 26.90
CA ILE A 29 -15.93 5.54 26.37
C ILE A 29 -14.72 5.57 25.40
N PRO A 30 -13.55 4.98 25.71
CA PRO A 30 -12.44 4.94 24.75
C PRO A 30 -12.71 4.02 23.54
N LEU A 31 -13.62 3.05 23.64
CA LEU A 31 -14.06 2.23 22.51
C LEU A 31 -15.06 2.97 21.59
N ILE A 32 -15.87 3.87 22.13
CA ILE A 32 -16.90 4.63 21.38
C ILE A 32 -16.29 5.87 20.68
N PHE A 33 -15.09 6.32 21.09
CA PHE A 33 -14.43 7.51 20.55
C PHE A 33 -13.09 7.23 19.87
N LYS A 34 -13.01 6.25 18.96
CA LYS A 34 -11.98 6.30 17.90
C LYS A 34 -12.37 7.35 16.86
N LYS A 35 -12.17 8.62 17.20
CA LYS A 35 -12.61 9.79 16.42
C LYS A 35 -11.67 10.03 15.24
N ASN A 36 -12.22 10.32 14.06
CA ASN A 36 -11.44 10.81 12.91
C ASN A 36 -10.56 11.99 13.34
N LEU A 37 -9.30 11.97 12.92
CA LEU A 37 -8.32 13.01 13.18
C LEU A 37 -8.64 14.21 12.28
N SER A 38 -8.89 15.37 12.90
CA SER A 38 -9.10 16.61 12.14
C SER A 38 -7.79 17.08 11.51
N TYR A 39 -7.91 17.86 10.43
CA TYR A 39 -6.74 18.40 9.73
C TYR A 39 -5.81 19.19 10.65
N GLU A 40 -6.34 20.12 11.44
CA GLU A 40 -5.59 20.91 12.43
C GLU A 40 -4.85 20.04 13.45
N LYS A 41 -5.51 19.00 13.98
CA LYS A 41 -4.87 18.06 14.91
C LYS A 41 -3.74 17.28 14.23
N ALA A 42 -3.93 16.87 12.97
CA ALA A 42 -2.90 16.20 12.20
C ALA A 42 -1.70 17.14 11.96
N LEU A 43 -1.91 18.41 11.62
CA LEU A 43 -0.83 19.40 11.51
C LEU A 43 -0.06 19.55 12.83
N ASN A 44 -0.77 19.66 13.95
CA ASN A 44 -0.16 19.78 15.27
C ASN A 44 0.69 18.56 15.67
N LEU A 45 0.26 17.35 15.26
CA LEU A 45 1.01 16.11 15.50
C LEU A 45 2.28 15.99 14.66
N VAL A 46 2.35 16.69 13.52
CA VAL A 46 3.51 16.65 12.61
C VAL A 46 4.48 17.79 12.91
N PHE A 47 3.99 19.03 12.96
CA PHE A 47 4.81 20.24 12.99
C PHE A 47 4.84 20.93 14.37
N GLY A 48 4.10 20.41 15.35
CA GLY A 48 3.94 21.05 16.65
C GLY A 48 2.83 22.11 16.67
N LYS A 49 2.69 22.80 17.80
CA LYS A 49 1.66 23.84 17.99
C LYS A 49 2.00 25.13 17.23
N ASP A 50 1.01 26.01 17.09
CA ASP A 50 1.15 27.35 16.52
C ASP A 50 1.60 27.37 15.04
N VAL A 51 1.04 26.45 14.25
CA VAL A 51 1.25 26.35 12.81
C VAL A 51 0.01 26.77 12.04
N SER A 52 0.22 27.28 10.82
CA SER A 52 -0.88 27.69 9.94
C SER A 52 -0.59 27.37 8.48
N VAL A 53 -1.66 27.29 7.68
CA VAL A 53 -1.56 27.18 6.22
C VAL A 53 -1.34 28.57 5.64
N TYR A 54 -0.19 28.77 5.02
CA TYR A 54 0.14 30.03 4.35
C TYR A 54 -0.47 30.14 2.95
N LYS A 55 -0.38 29.07 2.17
CA LYS A 55 -0.93 28.99 0.81
C LYS A 55 -1.23 27.56 0.41
N THR A 56 -2.20 27.38 -0.48
CA THR A 56 -2.50 26.10 -1.12
C THR A 56 -2.11 26.19 -2.60
N LYS A 57 -1.42 25.17 -3.12
CA LYS A 57 -1.03 25.09 -4.53
C LYS A 57 -1.39 23.72 -5.11
N ALA A 58 -2.14 23.71 -6.21
CA ALA A 58 -2.42 22.51 -6.97
C ALA A 58 -1.25 22.17 -7.91
N VAL A 59 -0.92 20.88 -8.00
CA VAL A 59 0.14 20.35 -8.84
C VAL A 59 -0.38 19.09 -9.52
N ASN A 60 -0.20 19.00 -10.83
CA ASN A 60 -0.67 17.88 -11.66
C ASN A 60 0.50 17.16 -12.31
N LEU A 61 0.32 15.88 -12.64
CA LEU A 61 1.30 15.14 -13.41
C LEU A 61 1.36 15.67 -14.85
N PRO A 62 2.55 15.86 -15.43
CA PRO A 62 2.69 16.37 -16.80
C PRO A 62 2.09 15.43 -17.85
N GLU A 63 2.23 14.11 -17.67
CA GLU A 63 1.72 13.11 -18.62
C GLU A 63 0.22 12.82 -18.45
N LYS A 64 -0.32 13.08 -17.26
CA LYS A 64 -1.71 12.79 -16.87
C LYS A 64 -2.27 13.94 -16.03
N PRO A 65 -2.68 15.06 -16.66
CA PRO A 65 -3.05 16.28 -15.93
C PRO A 65 -4.30 16.14 -15.02
N ASP A 66 -5.08 15.09 -15.21
CA ASP A 66 -6.20 14.67 -14.37
C ASP A 66 -5.75 14.10 -13.01
N ILE A 67 -4.49 13.68 -12.92
CA ILE A 67 -3.88 13.20 -11.69
C ILE A 67 -3.12 14.37 -11.05
N GLY A 68 -3.60 14.81 -9.88
CA GLY A 68 -2.99 15.91 -9.15
C GLY A 68 -3.26 15.88 -7.64
N ALA A 69 -2.57 16.78 -6.94
CA ALA A 69 -2.69 16.98 -5.51
C ALA A 69 -2.61 18.47 -5.18
N SER A 70 -3.29 18.87 -4.10
CA SER A 70 -3.18 20.22 -3.53
C SER A 70 -2.25 20.18 -2.33
N PHE A 71 -1.21 21.00 -2.35
CA PHE A 71 -0.24 21.13 -1.28
C PHE A 71 -0.48 22.41 -0.49
N ASP A 72 -0.69 22.26 0.81
CA ASP A 72 -0.70 23.34 1.76
C ASP A 72 0.71 23.60 2.25
N THR A 73 1.17 24.85 2.10
CA THR A 73 2.44 25.33 2.67
C THR A 73 2.23 25.64 4.14
N ILE A 74 2.99 25.00 5.02
CA ILE A 74 2.87 25.14 6.46
C ILE A 74 3.97 26.07 7.00
N VAL A 75 3.56 27.03 7.81
CA VAL A 75 4.46 27.99 8.47
C VAL A 75 4.22 28.03 9.98
N ASN A 76 5.24 28.40 10.75
CA ASN A 76 5.08 28.72 12.16
C ASN A 76 4.50 30.14 12.37
N LYS A 77 4.25 30.53 13.62
CA LYS A 77 3.81 31.89 14.02
C LYS A 77 4.69 33.05 13.52
N ASN A 78 5.95 32.79 13.17
CA ASN A 78 6.88 33.79 12.64
C ASN A 78 6.94 33.77 11.09
N ASN A 79 5.97 33.11 10.43
CA ASN A 79 5.95 32.87 8.99
C ASN A 79 7.18 32.12 8.44
N THR A 80 7.90 31.39 9.29
CA THR A 80 8.99 30.51 8.84
C THR A 80 8.39 29.26 8.22
N PHE A 81 8.82 28.94 7.00
CA PHE A 81 8.43 27.72 6.29
C PHE A 81 8.90 26.46 7.04
N LEU A 82 7.96 25.56 7.32
CA LEU A 82 8.23 24.29 8.01
C LEU A 82 8.18 23.09 7.05
N GLY A 83 7.36 23.19 6.01
CA GLY A 83 7.11 22.08 5.10
C GLY A 83 5.78 22.22 4.39
N LYS A 84 5.31 21.13 3.79
CA LYS A 84 4.02 21.10 3.09
C LYS A 84 3.24 19.83 3.36
N THR A 85 1.93 19.91 3.22
CA THR A 85 1.03 18.77 3.44
C THR A 85 0.06 18.61 2.28
N THR A 86 -0.34 17.37 2.05
CA THR A 86 -1.47 17.03 1.18
C THR A 86 -2.33 15.99 1.87
N VAL A 87 -3.63 16.02 1.62
CA VAL A 87 -4.56 14.97 2.07
C VAL A 87 -4.94 14.13 0.86
N ILE A 88 -4.55 12.85 0.89
CA ILE A 88 -4.96 11.89 -0.13
C ILE A 88 -6.15 11.09 0.36
N THR A 89 -7.06 10.81 -0.57
CA THR A 89 -8.22 9.94 -0.35
C THR A 89 -8.06 8.70 -1.21
N ILE A 90 -8.18 7.53 -0.60
CA ILE A 90 -8.02 6.24 -1.28
C ILE A 90 -9.33 5.46 -1.07
N LYS A 91 -9.89 4.96 -2.17
CA LYS A 91 -11.09 4.13 -2.18
C LYS A 91 -10.76 2.75 -2.72
N HIS A 92 -11.19 1.70 -2.01
CA HIS A 92 -10.94 0.33 -2.44
C HIS A 92 -11.95 -0.63 -1.81
N LEU A 93 -12.52 -1.56 -2.58
CA LEU A 93 -13.57 -2.48 -2.11
C LEU A 93 -13.15 -3.34 -0.91
N SER A 94 -11.87 -3.66 -0.76
CA SER A 94 -11.33 -4.42 0.37
C SER A 94 -11.27 -3.64 1.69
N LEU A 95 -11.45 -2.31 1.65
CA LEU A 95 -11.53 -1.48 2.86
C LEU A 95 -12.90 -1.66 3.53
N LYS A 96 -12.89 -1.94 4.84
CA LYS A 96 -14.09 -2.07 5.67
C LYS A 96 -14.56 -0.73 6.28
N ASN A 97 -13.92 0.35 5.89
CA ASN A 97 -14.29 1.71 6.27
C ASN A 97 -15.66 2.11 5.70
N LYS A 98 -16.28 3.13 6.30
CA LYS A 98 -17.45 3.78 5.69
C LYS A 98 -17.07 4.28 4.28
N ASN A 99 -17.89 3.95 3.28
CA ASN A 99 -17.67 4.23 1.87
C ASN A 99 -16.39 3.60 1.29
N ASN A 100 -15.82 2.60 1.98
CA ASN A 100 -14.61 1.89 1.59
C ASN A 100 -13.44 2.86 1.32
N GLU A 101 -13.32 3.88 2.17
CA GLU A 101 -12.44 5.03 1.98
C GLU A 101 -11.52 5.26 3.18
N ILE A 102 -10.26 5.57 2.89
CA ILE A 102 -9.30 6.10 3.86
C ILE A 102 -8.77 7.46 3.40
N LYS A 103 -8.42 8.29 4.37
CA LYS A 103 -7.80 9.59 4.19
C LYS A 103 -6.47 9.60 4.90
N LEU A 104 -5.41 9.97 4.19
CA LEU A 104 -4.07 10.08 4.74
C LEU A 104 -3.58 11.51 4.58
N LEU A 105 -3.05 12.09 5.65
CA LEU A 105 -2.23 13.29 5.55
C LEU A 105 -0.79 12.86 5.29
N VAL A 106 -0.22 13.35 4.19
CA VAL A 106 1.19 13.16 3.85
C VAL A 106 1.89 14.49 4.03
N ALA A 107 2.84 14.53 4.97
CA ALA A 107 3.63 15.70 5.27
C ALA A 107 5.05 15.57 4.72
N PHE A 108 5.55 16.66 4.16
CA PHE A 108 6.90 16.79 3.63
C PHE A 108 7.63 17.88 4.41
N ASP A 109 8.91 17.66 4.66
CA ASP A 109 9.80 18.67 5.24
C ASP A 109 10.15 19.77 4.23
N SER A 110 10.99 20.72 4.65
CA SER A 110 11.44 21.83 3.80
C SER A 110 12.27 21.39 2.59
N ASN A 111 12.82 20.18 2.59
CA ASN A 111 13.63 19.61 1.51
C ASN A 111 12.80 18.72 0.59
N GLY A 112 11.50 18.53 0.85
CA GLY A 112 10.63 17.66 0.08
C GLY A 112 10.70 16.18 0.44
N LYS A 113 11.35 15.82 1.54
CA LYS A 113 11.36 14.45 2.07
C LYS A 113 10.10 14.23 2.91
N ILE A 114 9.55 13.02 2.87
CA ILE A 114 8.37 12.66 3.66
C ILE A 114 8.74 12.73 5.14
N LEU A 115 8.12 13.65 5.87
CA LEU A 115 8.32 13.82 7.31
C LEU A 115 7.47 12.82 8.08
N LYS A 116 6.19 12.67 7.68
CA LYS A 116 5.24 11.77 8.34
C LYS A 116 4.04 11.47 7.46
N ILE A 117 3.44 10.30 7.65
CA ILE A 117 2.16 9.92 7.06
C ILE A 117 1.21 9.59 8.20
N LEU A 118 0.05 10.24 8.23
CA LEU A 118 -0.93 10.09 9.29
C LEU A 118 -2.29 9.68 8.72
N PRO A 119 -2.83 8.51 9.11
CA PRO A 119 -4.22 8.19 8.85
C PRO A 119 -5.14 9.19 9.56
N MET A 120 -5.99 9.86 8.77
CA MET A 120 -7.00 10.79 9.29
C MET A 120 -8.28 10.07 9.75
N ASN A 121 -8.44 8.82 9.33
CA ASN A 121 -9.41 7.87 9.81
C ASN A 121 -8.73 6.51 9.98
N GLU A 122 -9.33 5.62 10.78
CA GLU A 122 -8.81 4.26 10.98
C GLU A 122 -8.70 3.52 9.64
N ILE A 123 -7.70 2.66 9.45
CA ILE A 123 -7.59 1.83 8.25
C ILE A 123 -8.15 0.45 8.61
N LEU A 124 -9.38 0.18 8.17
CA LEU A 124 -10.08 -1.06 8.49
C LEU A 124 -9.94 -2.04 7.34
N THR A 125 -9.27 -3.16 7.58
CA THR A 125 -9.01 -4.23 6.62
C THR A 125 -9.48 -5.59 7.15
N SER A 126 -9.34 -6.66 6.36
CA SER A 126 -9.69 -8.01 6.82
C SER A 126 -8.69 -8.56 7.83
N SER A 127 -7.43 -8.20 7.69
CA SER A 127 -6.33 -8.51 8.62
C SER A 127 -5.89 -7.27 9.39
N ASN A 128 -5.31 -7.48 10.57
CA ASN A 128 -4.75 -6.41 11.40
C ASN A 128 -3.31 -6.10 10.98
N VAL A 129 -3.15 -5.15 10.07
CA VAL A 129 -1.84 -4.69 9.59
C VAL A 129 -1.27 -3.61 10.52
N ASN A 130 0.03 -3.71 10.84
CA ASN A 130 0.72 -2.63 11.54
C ASN A 130 1.06 -1.47 10.57
N TRP A 131 0.07 -0.61 10.35
CA TRP A 131 0.18 0.52 9.44
C TRP A 131 1.26 1.54 9.83
N ASP A 132 1.53 1.73 11.13
CA ASP A 132 2.59 2.63 11.59
C ASP A 132 3.97 2.15 11.14
N SER A 133 4.23 0.84 11.26
CA SER A 133 5.46 0.23 10.75
C SER A 133 5.57 0.37 9.22
N PHE A 134 4.46 0.16 8.52
CA PHE A 134 4.41 0.35 7.07
C PHE A 134 4.76 1.79 6.67
N PHE A 135 4.14 2.79 7.29
CA PHE A 135 4.37 4.21 6.96
C PHE A 135 5.79 4.70 7.32
N LYS A 136 6.41 4.15 8.37
CA LYS A 136 7.80 4.45 8.71
C LYS A 136 8.78 4.12 7.57
N ASN A 137 8.44 3.20 6.68
CA ASN A 137 9.29 2.91 5.51
C ASN A 137 9.34 4.05 4.49
N PHE A 138 8.51 5.09 4.61
CA PHE A 138 8.52 6.26 3.73
C PHE A 138 9.21 7.47 4.37
N GLU A 139 9.29 7.54 5.70
CA GLU A 139 9.86 8.68 6.41
C GLU A 139 11.34 8.91 6.02
N GLY A 140 11.70 10.18 5.80
CA GLY A 140 13.03 10.59 5.35
C GLY A 140 13.32 10.35 3.86
N LYS A 141 12.37 9.81 3.08
CA LYS A 141 12.53 9.57 1.64
C LYS A 141 11.87 10.66 0.82
N ASP A 142 12.52 11.06 -0.26
CA ASP A 142 11.89 11.82 -1.34
C ASP A 142 11.50 10.90 -2.52
N TYR A 143 10.99 11.49 -3.60
CA TYR A 143 10.58 10.71 -4.76
C TYR A 143 11.72 9.88 -5.37
N LYS A 144 12.96 10.39 -5.42
CA LYS A 144 14.11 9.65 -6.00
C LYS A 144 14.42 8.40 -5.17
N ASP A 145 14.41 8.55 -3.85
CA ASP A 145 14.65 7.45 -2.92
C ASP A 145 13.60 6.32 -3.11
N LEU A 146 12.36 6.68 -3.45
CA LEU A 146 11.25 5.75 -3.68
C LEU A 146 11.28 5.06 -5.05
N LEU A 147 12.06 5.58 -6.01
CA LEU A 147 12.34 4.90 -7.28
C LEU A 147 13.45 3.87 -7.08
N ALA A 148 14.54 4.25 -6.41
CA ALA A 148 15.72 3.41 -6.26
C ALA A 148 15.51 2.15 -5.40
N LYS A 149 14.58 2.18 -4.44
CA LYS A 149 14.38 1.07 -3.49
C LYS A 149 12.90 0.71 -3.38
N PRO A 150 12.52 -0.58 -3.56
CA PRO A 150 11.16 -1.01 -3.30
C PRO A 150 10.83 -0.78 -1.83
N VAL A 151 9.63 -0.27 -1.58
CA VAL A 151 9.10 -0.17 -0.23
C VAL A 151 8.55 -1.54 0.15
N PRO A 152 9.02 -2.17 1.25
CA PRO A 152 8.49 -3.44 1.70
C PRO A 152 6.99 -3.33 1.97
N LEU A 153 6.25 -4.32 1.51
CA LEU A 153 4.81 -4.41 1.68
C LEU A 153 4.50 -5.39 2.81
N PRO A 154 3.49 -5.11 3.66
CA PRO A 154 2.90 -6.14 4.51
C PRO A 154 2.41 -7.31 3.65
N VAL A 155 2.64 -8.54 4.13
CA VAL A 155 2.19 -9.75 3.43
C VAL A 155 0.67 -9.83 3.49
N GLU A 156 0.10 -9.42 4.62
CA GLU A 156 -1.33 -9.26 4.84
C GLU A 156 -1.85 -8.01 4.12
N GLU A 157 -3.00 -8.09 3.43
CA GLU A 157 -3.60 -6.95 2.72
C GLU A 157 -2.72 -6.34 1.63
N GLY A 158 -1.98 -7.18 0.89
CA GLY A 158 -1.10 -6.76 -0.19
C GLY A 158 -1.75 -5.82 -1.20
N GLU A 159 -3.02 -6.04 -1.56
CA GLU A 159 -3.76 -5.17 -2.49
C GLU A 159 -3.93 -3.74 -1.97
N VAL A 160 -4.43 -3.59 -0.74
CA VAL A 160 -4.64 -2.28 -0.10
C VAL A 160 -3.31 -1.59 0.15
N SER A 161 -2.29 -2.35 0.58
CA SER A 161 -0.95 -1.83 0.85
C SER A 161 -0.24 -1.35 -0.42
N VAL A 162 -0.37 -2.08 -1.54
CA VAL A 162 0.12 -1.67 -2.87
C VAL A 162 -0.53 -0.35 -3.28
N LEU A 163 -1.86 -0.27 -3.17
CA LEU A 163 -2.60 0.93 -3.54
C LEU A 163 -2.17 2.15 -2.72
N ILE A 164 -2.02 1.98 -1.40
CA ILE A 164 -1.54 3.05 -0.51
C ILE A 164 -0.12 3.46 -0.88
N ARG A 165 0.80 2.50 -1.06
CA ARG A 165 2.19 2.77 -1.48
C ARG A 165 2.23 3.57 -2.77
N ASP A 166 1.47 3.15 -3.77
CA ASP A 166 1.50 3.76 -5.10
C ASP A 166 0.92 5.18 -5.04
N LYS A 167 -0.13 5.41 -4.24
CA LYS A 167 -0.66 6.77 -4.03
C LYS A 167 0.33 7.67 -3.28
N ILE A 168 1.07 7.14 -2.31
CA ILE A 168 2.14 7.89 -1.62
C ILE A 168 3.27 8.24 -2.60
N LYS A 169 3.70 7.29 -3.44
CA LYS A 169 4.71 7.53 -4.48
C LYS A 169 4.25 8.61 -5.47
N GLU A 170 2.98 8.57 -5.87
CA GLU A 170 2.37 9.58 -6.75
C GLU A 170 2.43 10.98 -6.13
N VAL A 171 2.03 11.16 -4.87
CA VAL A 171 2.13 12.47 -4.23
C VAL A 171 3.56 12.90 -3.93
N ALA A 172 4.47 11.96 -3.69
CA ALA A 172 5.89 12.27 -3.61
C ALA A 172 6.42 12.80 -4.96
N ALA A 173 6.00 12.22 -6.09
CA ALA A 173 6.32 12.72 -7.42
C ALA A 173 5.78 14.14 -7.65
N LEU A 174 4.53 14.41 -7.26
CA LEU A 174 3.92 15.74 -7.35
C LEU A 174 4.64 16.76 -6.44
N SER A 175 5.02 16.34 -5.23
CA SER A 175 5.83 17.14 -4.30
C SER A 175 7.20 17.48 -4.89
N TYR A 176 7.82 16.52 -5.60
CA TYR A 176 9.09 16.70 -6.30
C TYR A 176 8.96 17.67 -7.48
N ILE A 177 7.91 17.54 -8.29
CA ILE A 177 7.61 18.49 -9.39
C ILE A 177 7.42 19.90 -8.85
N ASP A 178 6.73 20.06 -7.73
CA ASP A 178 6.53 21.37 -7.09
C ASP A 178 7.85 22.02 -6.66
N ASN A 179 8.78 21.23 -6.12
CA ASN A 179 10.07 21.70 -5.62
C ASN A 179 11.11 21.94 -6.72
N HIS A 180 11.14 21.08 -7.74
CA HIS A 180 12.24 21.01 -8.71
C HIS A 180 11.81 21.26 -10.17
N GLY A 181 10.50 21.35 -10.42
CA GLY A 181 9.95 21.58 -11.75
C GLY A 181 9.81 20.32 -12.60
N VAL A 182 9.04 20.45 -13.69
CA VAL A 182 8.71 19.36 -14.62
C VAL A 182 9.94 18.79 -15.31
N THR A 183 10.91 19.64 -15.67
CA THR A 183 12.14 19.20 -16.35
C THR A 183 12.95 18.23 -15.49
N ALA A 184 13.14 18.55 -14.21
CA ALA A 184 13.87 17.71 -13.27
C ALA A 184 13.14 16.40 -12.94
N TYR A 185 11.80 16.38 -13.02
CA TYR A 185 11.01 15.16 -12.88
C TYR A 185 11.16 14.25 -14.10
N LYS A 186 11.08 14.80 -15.32
CA LYS A 186 11.23 14.03 -16.56
C LYS A 186 12.61 13.37 -16.68
N SER A 187 13.67 14.01 -16.18
CA SER A 187 15.02 13.42 -16.17
C SER A 187 15.19 12.25 -15.21
N LEU A 188 14.28 12.05 -14.24
CA LEU A 188 14.27 10.84 -13.41
C LEU A 188 13.60 9.67 -14.14
N LYS A 189 12.54 9.98 -14.88
CA LYS A 189 11.73 9.01 -15.63
C LYS A 189 12.43 8.47 -16.87
N SER A 190 13.25 9.28 -17.55
CA SER A 190 14.02 8.84 -18.72
C SER A 190 14.91 7.64 -18.43
N ASN A 191 15.36 7.48 -17.18
CA ASN A 191 16.20 6.35 -16.78
C ASN A 191 15.36 5.09 -16.46
N GLU A 192 14.11 5.23 -16.00
CA GLU A 192 13.22 4.08 -15.72
C GLU A 192 12.62 3.45 -16.98
N GLU A 193 12.25 4.26 -17.99
CA GLU A 193 11.75 3.72 -19.27
C GLU A 193 12.84 3.00 -20.07
N GLU A 194 14.12 3.38 -19.88
CA GLU A 194 15.25 2.61 -20.38
C GLU A 194 15.48 1.30 -19.60
N GLU A 195 15.19 1.27 -18.29
CA GLU A 195 15.34 0.05 -17.46
C GLU A 195 14.20 -0.98 -17.63
N HIS A 196 12.97 -0.55 -17.94
CA HIS A 196 11.82 -1.45 -18.09
C HIS A 196 11.00 -1.16 -19.34
N LYS A 197 11.30 -1.90 -20.41
CA LYS A 197 10.50 -1.91 -21.64
C LYS A 197 9.06 -2.33 -21.33
N ILE A 198 8.12 -1.38 -21.39
CA ILE A 198 6.69 -1.65 -21.26
C ILE A 198 6.24 -2.49 -22.47
N LEU A 199 5.76 -3.71 -22.21
CA LEU A 199 5.21 -4.58 -23.25
C LEU A 199 3.91 -4.01 -23.81
N ARG A 200 3.81 -3.92 -25.13
CA ARG A 200 2.64 -3.47 -25.88
C ARG A 200 2.09 -4.61 -26.75
N THR A 201 0.79 -4.54 -27.06
CA THR A 201 0.19 -5.47 -28.02
C THR A 201 0.91 -5.39 -29.36
N GLY A 202 1.35 -6.54 -29.87
CA GLY A 202 2.14 -6.64 -31.11
C GLY A 202 3.65 -6.73 -30.88
N ASP A 203 4.13 -6.51 -29.65
CA ASP A 203 5.54 -6.75 -29.32
C ASP A 203 5.88 -8.23 -29.50
N LYS A 204 7.07 -8.46 -30.06
CA LYS A 204 7.62 -9.82 -30.21
C LYS A 204 8.15 -10.30 -28.86
N LEU A 205 7.98 -11.60 -28.59
CA LEU A 205 8.63 -12.26 -27.47
C LEU A 205 10.16 -12.04 -27.57
N PRO A 206 10.83 -11.55 -26.51
CA PRO A 206 12.27 -11.36 -26.52
C PRO A 206 13.01 -12.69 -26.75
N GLU A 207 14.19 -12.62 -27.38
CA GLU A 207 15.07 -13.78 -27.45
C GLU A 207 15.66 -14.08 -26.06
N PHE A 208 15.50 -15.32 -25.61
CA PHE A 208 16.12 -15.83 -24.39
C PHE A 208 16.54 -17.29 -24.56
N GLU A 209 17.48 -17.70 -23.71
CA GLU A 209 17.94 -19.07 -23.50
C GLU A 209 18.15 -19.26 -22.00
N THR A 210 17.55 -20.31 -21.43
CA THR A 210 17.54 -20.55 -19.99
C THR A 210 17.43 -22.05 -19.69
N VAL A 211 17.39 -22.41 -18.41
CA VAL A 211 17.23 -23.77 -17.91
C VAL A 211 15.98 -23.81 -17.03
N ASP A 212 15.14 -24.85 -17.17
CA ASP A 212 14.01 -25.05 -16.25
C ASP A 212 14.43 -25.73 -14.94
N ILE A 213 13.44 -25.93 -14.08
CA ILE A 213 13.57 -26.57 -12.79
C ILE A 213 14.07 -28.02 -12.87
N ASP A 214 13.87 -28.69 -14.01
CA ASP A 214 14.27 -30.08 -14.25
C ASP A 214 15.64 -30.17 -14.94
N GLY A 215 16.25 -29.04 -15.27
CA GLY A 215 17.57 -28.97 -15.92
C GLY A 215 17.50 -28.97 -17.46
N ASN A 216 16.32 -28.89 -18.06
CA ASN A 216 16.19 -28.82 -19.51
C ASN A 216 16.51 -27.42 -20.02
N LYS A 217 17.26 -27.36 -21.11
CA LYS A 217 17.56 -26.10 -21.80
C LYS A 217 16.36 -25.66 -22.64
N ILE A 218 15.98 -24.39 -22.51
CA ILE A 218 14.83 -23.81 -23.20
C ILE A 218 15.25 -22.55 -23.94
N LYS A 219 14.80 -22.42 -25.18
CA LYS A 219 14.97 -21.20 -25.97
C LYS A 219 13.62 -20.61 -26.34
N SER A 220 13.55 -19.29 -26.35
CA SER A 220 12.43 -18.52 -26.92
C SER A 220 11.96 -19.02 -28.30
N LYS A 221 12.90 -19.48 -29.14
CA LYS A 221 12.62 -20.04 -30.48
C LYS A 221 11.79 -21.32 -30.43
N ASP A 222 11.91 -22.12 -29.38
CA ASP A 222 11.13 -23.37 -29.20
C ASP A 222 9.66 -23.07 -28.87
N LEU A 223 9.35 -21.82 -28.51
CA LEU A 223 8.02 -21.31 -28.21
C LEU A 223 7.38 -20.55 -29.39
N ALA A 224 8.15 -20.31 -30.46
CA ALA A 224 7.65 -19.58 -31.62
C ALA A 224 6.49 -20.33 -32.29
N GLY A 225 5.47 -19.58 -32.74
CA GLY A 225 4.27 -20.13 -33.39
C GLY A 225 3.28 -20.82 -32.44
N LYS A 226 3.61 -20.98 -31.16
CA LYS A 226 2.71 -21.51 -30.13
C LYS A 226 1.92 -20.38 -29.47
N LYS A 227 0.65 -20.63 -29.14
CA LYS A 227 -0.10 -19.73 -28.25
C LYS A 227 0.46 -19.88 -26.85
N LEU A 228 1.06 -18.83 -26.30
CA LEU A 228 1.77 -18.87 -25.02
C LEU A 228 1.10 -17.94 -24.01
N ILE A 229 0.91 -18.43 -22.79
CA ILE A 229 0.61 -17.60 -21.62
C ILE A 229 1.87 -17.57 -20.77
N ILE A 230 2.36 -16.38 -20.43
CA ILE A 230 3.53 -16.19 -19.56
C ILE A 230 3.04 -15.60 -18.25
N VAL A 231 3.39 -16.25 -17.15
CA VAL A 231 3.10 -15.76 -15.80
C VAL A 231 4.41 -15.61 -15.06
N SER A 232 4.67 -14.40 -14.57
CA SER A 232 5.77 -14.12 -13.65
C SER A 232 5.22 -14.09 -12.22
N THR A 233 5.90 -14.77 -11.31
CA THR A 233 5.51 -14.85 -9.91
C THR A 233 6.70 -14.65 -8.98
N ASN A 234 6.39 -14.50 -7.70
CA ASN A 234 7.32 -14.48 -6.59
C ASN A 234 6.78 -15.43 -5.50
N ALA A 235 7.52 -16.49 -5.16
CA ALA A 235 7.11 -17.46 -4.14
C ALA A 235 7.18 -16.94 -2.68
N THR A 236 7.46 -15.65 -2.47
CA THR A 236 7.33 -14.98 -1.17
C THR A 236 6.13 -14.03 -1.12
N CYS A 237 5.40 -13.90 -2.23
CA CYS A 237 4.25 -13.03 -2.37
C CYS A 237 2.95 -13.83 -2.25
N GLY A 238 2.27 -13.75 -1.10
CA GLY A 238 1.04 -14.52 -0.83
C GLY A 238 -0.08 -14.28 -1.84
N SER A 239 -0.24 -13.06 -2.35
CA SER A 239 -1.21 -12.76 -3.41
C SER A 239 -0.81 -13.36 -4.76
N CYS A 240 0.48 -13.38 -5.09
CA CYS A 240 1.00 -14.00 -6.30
C CYS A 240 0.78 -15.52 -6.28
N ILE A 241 0.99 -16.16 -5.12
CA ILE A 241 0.71 -17.58 -4.87
C ILE A 241 -0.78 -17.86 -5.07
N ARG A 242 -1.64 -17.11 -4.37
CA ARG A 242 -3.10 -17.27 -4.48
C ARG A 242 -3.61 -17.11 -5.90
N HIS A 243 -3.24 -16.03 -6.59
CA HIS A 243 -3.70 -15.78 -7.97
C HIS A 243 -3.23 -16.88 -8.92
N THR A 244 -1.99 -17.34 -8.80
CA THR A 244 -1.50 -18.45 -9.63
C THR A 244 -2.38 -19.69 -9.44
N HIS A 245 -2.65 -20.07 -8.18
CA HIS A 245 -3.47 -21.24 -7.87
C HIS A 245 -4.94 -21.11 -8.27
N GLU A 246 -5.52 -19.91 -8.25
CA GLU A 246 -6.90 -19.69 -8.70
C GLU A 246 -7.10 -20.05 -10.18
N PHE A 247 -6.05 -19.91 -11.00
CA PHE A 247 -6.11 -20.25 -12.42
C PHE A 247 -5.73 -21.70 -12.72
N ASP A 248 -5.27 -22.48 -11.74
CA ASP A 248 -4.74 -23.84 -11.94
C ASP A 248 -5.71 -24.72 -12.73
N ASP A 249 -6.98 -24.78 -12.32
CA ASP A 249 -8.00 -25.63 -12.95
C ASP A 249 -8.42 -25.15 -14.34
N ILE A 250 -8.38 -23.84 -14.61
CA ILE A 250 -8.68 -23.28 -15.93
C ILE A 250 -7.53 -23.59 -16.88
N LEU A 251 -6.31 -23.28 -16.47
CA LEU A 251 -5.11 -23.49 -17.29
C LEU A 251 -4.89 -24.96 -17.60
N SER A 252 -5.02 -25.85 -16.61
CA SER A 252 -4.99 -27.31 -16.79
C SER A 252 -5.88 -27.78 -17.95
N ARG A 253 -7.11 -27.24 -18.04
CA ARG A 253 -8.06 -27.62 -19.10
C ARG A 253 -7.63 -27.17 -20.49
N TYR A 254 -6.96 -26.04 -20.62
CA TYR A 254 -6.50 -25.52 -21.92
C TYR A 254 -5.18 -26.15 -22.36
N ILE A 255 -4.27 -26.41 -21.41
CA ILE A 255 -2.98 -27.07 -21.65
C ILE A 255 -3.22 -28.53 -22.08
N LYS A 256 -4.04 -29.29 -21.35
CA LYS A 256 -4.38 -30.69 -21.70
C LYS A 256 -5.06 -30.83 -23.07
N LYS A 257 -5.73 -29.78 -23.56
CA LYS A 257 -6.34 -29.74 -24.89
C LYS A 257 -5.36 -29.29 -25.99
N GLY A 258 -4.09 -29.05 -25.66
CA GLY A 258 -3.07 -28.58 -26.60
C GLY A 258 -3.33 -27.18 -27.17
N LYS A 259 -4.22 -26.39 -26.54
CA LYS A 259 -4.66 -25.09 -27.09
C LYS A 259 -3.69 -23.95 -26.80
N VAL A 260 -2.96 -24.06 -25.69
CA VAL A 260 -2.00 -23.07 -25.21
C VAL A 260 -0.83 -23.78 -24.55
N ASN A 261 0.34 -23.17 -24.64
CA ASN A 261 1.50 -23.48 -23.83
C ASN A 261 1.54 -22.49 -22.67
N TYR A 262 2.12 -22.90 -21.55
CA TYR A 262 2.19 -22.08 -20.35
C TYR A 262 3.64 -22.02 -19.87
N LEU A 263 4.12 -20.80 -19.69
CA LEU A 263 5.46 -20.53 -19.18
C LEU A 263 5.35 -19.84 -17.83
N PHE A 264 5.88 -20.50 -16.80
CA PHE A 264 5.85 -20.03 -15.43
C PHE A 264 7.25 -19.58 -15.03
N ILE A 265 7.38 -18.29 -14.70
CA ILE A 265 8.67 -17.68 -14.36
C ILE A 265 8.62 -17.28 -12.89
N SER A 266 9.43 -17.94 -12.07
CA SER A 266 9.58 -17.58 -10.67
C SER A 266 10.86 -16.77 -10.50
N VAL A 267 10.78 -15.61 -9.86
CA VAL A 267 11.98 -14.80 -9.54
C VAL A 267 12.59 -15.12 -8.17
N THR A 268 12.14 -16.21 -7.54
CA THR A 268 12.60 -16.69 -6.23
C THR A 268 13.38 -17.99 -6.37
N SER A 269 14.14 -18.37 -5.33
CA SER A 269 14.95 -19.60 -5.35
C SER A 269 14.13 -20.86 -5.68
N LYS A 270 14.81 -21.88 -6.21
CA LYS A 270 14.19 -23.14 -6.64
C LYS A 270 13.46 -23.80 -5.48
N ASP A 271 14.12 -23.91 -4.33
CA ASP A 271 13.56 -24.57 -3.15
C ASP A 271 12.28 -23.88 -2.67
N LYS A 272 12.28 -22.54 -2.59
CA LYS A 272 11.08 -21.79 -2.17
C LYS A 272 9.96 -21.88 -3.20
N THR A 273 10.31 -21.90 -4.49
CA THR A 273 9.33 -22.08 -5.57
C THR A 273 8.71 -23.48 -5.52
N LEU A 274 9.49 -24.52 -5.21
CA LEU A 274 9.00 -25.89 -5.04
C LEU A 274 8.15 -26.04 -3.79
N GLU A 275 8.51 -25.37 -2.69
CA GLU A 275 7.72 -25.39 -1.46
C GLU A 275 6.28 -24.88 -1.69
N GLU A 276 6.14 -23.74 -2.39
CA GLU A 276 4.82 -23.11 -2.57
C GLU A 276 4.03 -23.67 -3.77
N TYR A 277 4.72 -24.03 -4.85
CA TYR A 277 4.07 -24.43 -6.11
C TYR A 277 4.29 -25.91 -6.47
N GLY A 278 5.06 -26.67 -5.67
CA GLY A 278 5.38 -28.09 -5.91
C GLY A 278 4.14 -28.96 -6.08
N ASP A 279 3.14 -28.75 -5.22
CA ASP A 279 1.89 -29.52 -5.19
C ASP A 279 0.84 -29.02 -6.20
N SER A 280 1.14 -27.98 -6.99
CA SER A 280 0.22 -27.54 -8.04
C SER A 280 -0.06 -28.72 -8.99
N LYS A 281 -1.34 -28.97 -9.28
CA LYS A 281 -1.82 -30.04 -10.19
C LYS A 281 -1.28 -29.94 -11.63
N ASN A 282 -0.49 -28.91 -11.89
CA ASN A 282 0.07 -28.53 -13.15
C ASN A 282 1.59 -28.83 -13.13
N ILE A 283 1.90 -30.12 -13.16
CA ILE A 283 3.27 -30.62 -13.22
C ILE A 283 3.91 -30.29 -14.60
N ASP A 284 3.09 -30.03 -15.63
CA ASP A 284 3.53 -29.67 -16.99
C ASP A 284 3.99 -28.20 -17.13
N TYR A 285 4.22 -27.50 -16.02
CA TYR A 285 4.73 -26.14 -16.07
C TYR A 285 6.21 -26.13 -16.39
N MET A 286 6.57 -25.44 -17.47
CA MET A 286 7.94 -25.01 -17.67
C MET A 286 8.25 -23.95 -16.60
N ARG A 287 8.86 -24.37 -15.50
CA ARG A 287 9.22 -23.53 -14.36
C ARG A 287 10.64 -23.03 -14.56
N ILE A 288 10.79 -21.77 -14.91
CA ILE A 288 12.10 -21.11 -14.94
C ILE A 288 12.33 -20.51 -13.55
N VAL A 289 13.49 -20.80 -12.97
CA VAL A 289 13.96 -20.29 -11.67
C VAL A 289 15.29 -19.57 -11.89
#